data_AF-A0A800G3M3-F1
#
_entry.id   AF-A0A800G3M3-F1
#
_cell.length_a   1.000
_cell.length_b   1.000
_cell.length_c   1.000
_cell.angle_alpha   90.00
_cell.angle_beta   90.00
_cell.angle_gamma   90.00
#
_symmetry.space_group_name_H-M   'P 1'
#
loop_
_entity.id
_entity.type
_entity.pdbx_description
1 polymer ?
#
loop_
_entity_poly.entity_id
_entity_poly.type
_entity_poly.pdbx_seq_one_letter_code
_entity_poly.pdbx_strand_id
1 'polypeptide(L)'
;MTYEVHEEKDRFSSRLATIPGVRTMPSVGDWILLAVDSPSDLARKVNRRLAPGTALGRAFDQGEERSTPPISVPRNMEGQVRVHVRDPKVNEVLLNTLRDVVA
;
A
#
# COMPACT_ATOMS: atom_id res chain seq x y z
N MET A 1 16.88 3.45 -15.32
CA MET A 1 15.83 2.58 -14.77
C MET A 1 15.45 3.11 -13.39
N THR A 2 14.91 4.32 -13.35
CA THR A 2 14.61 5.10 -12.14
C THR A 2 13.40 6.01 -12.40
N TYR A 3 13.27 6.51 -13.63
CA TYR A 3 12.11 7.28 -14.10
C TYR A 3 10.78 6.53 -13.97
N GLU A 4 10.69 5.26 -14.40
CA GLU A 4 9.44 4.48 -14.32
C GLU A 4 8.93 4.27 -12.87
N VAL A 5 9.84 4.10 -11.91
CA VAL A 5 9.48 3.92 -10.49
C VAL A 5 8.93 5.23 -9.90
N HIS A 6 9.46 6.39 -10.33
CA HIS A 6 8.96 7.69 -9.89
C HIS A 6 7.57 7.98 -10.50
N GLU A 7 7.39 7.70 -11.79
CA GLU A 7 6.09 7.84 -12.46
C GLU A 7 5.02 6.95 -11.82
N GLU A 8 5.35 5.70 -11.52
CA GLU A 8 4.42 4.77 -10.86
C GLU A 8 4.09 5.20 -9.44
N LYS A 9 5.08 5.70 -8.68
CA LYS A 9 4.86 6.25 -7.34
C LYS A 9 3.91 7.45 -7.37
N ASP A 10 4.07 8.36 -8.33
CA ASP A 10 3.21 9.55 -8.48
C ASP A 10 1.79 9.16 -8.91
N ARG A 11 1.67 8.22 -9.85
CA ARG A 11 0.38 7.64 -10.27
C ARG A 11 -0.33 6.99 -9.08
N PHE A 12 0.38 6.14 -8.34
CA PHE A 12 -0.19 5.40 -7.21
C PHE A 12 -0.58 6.34 -6.06
N SER A 13 0.27 7.31 -5.73
CA SER A 13 0.00 8.36 -4.74
C SER A 13 -1.26 9.15 -5.10
N SER A 14 -1.37 9.60 -6.35
CA SER A 14 -2.54 10.35 -6.83
C SER A 14 -3.83 9.55 -6.67
N ARG A 15 -3.79 8.23 -6.91
CA ARG A 15 -4.96 7.35 -6.76
C ARG A 15 -5.29 7.06 -5.31
N LEU A 16 -4.29 6.86 -4.45
CA LEU A 16 -4.51 6.68 -3.01
C LEU A 16 -5.18 7.90 -2.38
N ALA A 17 -4.80 9.11 -2.83
CA ALA A 17 -5.41 10.36 -2.38
C ALA A 17 -6.89 10.51 -2.76
N THR A 18 -7.42 9.66 -3.65
CA THR A 18 -8.86 9.65 -3.98
C THR A 18 -9.70 8.81 -3.01
N ILE A 19 -9.08 8.05 -2.11
CA ILE A 19 -9.79 7.23 -1.12
C ILE A 19 -10.24 8.13 0.05
N PRO A 20 -11.54 8.21 0.37
CA PRO A 20 -12.03 8.96 1.53
C PRO A 20 -11.35 8.50 2.83
N GLY A 21 -10.97 9.44 3.71
CA GLY A 21 -10.31 9.10 4.97
C GLY A 21 -8.83 8.71 4.85
N VAL A 22 -8.25 8.76 3.66
CA VAL A 22 -6.82 8.54 3.42
C VAL A 22 -6.17 9.84 2.98
N ARG A 23 -5.05 10.20 3.62
CA ARG A 23 -4.22 11.33 3.19
C ARG A 23 -2.81 10.86 2.87
N THR A 24 -2.38 11.08 1.63
CA THR A 24 -0.99 10.83 1.23
C THR A 24 -0.06 11.90 1.80
N MET A 25 1.10 11.47 2.25
CA MET A 25 2.14 12.29 2.84
C MET A 25 3.40 12.25 1.96
N PRO A 26 4.21 13.33 1.93
CA PRO A 26 5.49 13.31 1.24
C PRO A 26 6.38 12.16 1.74
N SER A 27 6.99 11.42 0.82
CA SER A 27 7.84 10.28 1.14
C SER A 27 9.07 10.21 0.24
N VAL A 28 10.21 9.82 0.81
CA VAL A 28 11.47 9.57 0.09
C VAL A 28 11.71 8.06 0.08
N GLY A 29 11.86 7.45 -1.10
CA GLY A 29 12.00 5.99 -1.29
C GLY A 29 10.80 5.32 -2.00
N ASP A 30 10.83 3.99 -2.09
CA ASP A 30 9.85 3.15 -2.82
C ASP A 30 8.59 2.84 -1.98
N TRP A 31 8.15 3.82 -1.20
CA TRP A 31 6.96 3.74 -0.37
C TRP A 31 6.24 5.08 -0.33
N ILE A 32 4.94 5.02 -0.05
CA ILE A 32 4.04 6.16 0.17
C ILE A 32 3.58 6.09 1.62
N LEU A 33 3.65 7.22 2.31
CA LEU A 33 3.17 7.32 3.69
C LEU A 33 1.73 7.82 3.66
N LEU A 34 0.83 7.14 4.37
CA LEU A 34 -0.58 7.49 4.47
C LEU A 34 -0.91 7.83 5.91
N ALA A 35 -1.55 8.98 6.13
CA ALA A 35 -2.19 9.30 7.39
C ALA A 35 -3.60 8.69 7.43
N VAL A 36 -3.89 7.96 8.50
CA VAL A 36 -5.10 7.16 8.71
C VAL A 36 -5.45 7.11 10.20
N ASP A 37 -6.73 6.98 10.55
CA ASP A 37 -7.16 7.01 11.95
C ASP A 37 -6.70 5.78 12.76
N SER A 38 -6.70 4.60 12.13
CA SER A 38 -6.41 3.32 12.79
C SER A 38 -5.35 2.52 12.01
N PRO A 39 -4.07 2.91 12.09
CA PRO A 39 -3.01 2.36 11.24
C PRO A 39 -2.78 0.86 11.44
N SER A 40 -2.78 0.38 12.68
CA SER A 40 -2.58 -1.04 12.99
C SER A 40 -3.73 -1.92 12.52
N ASP A 41 -4.97 -1.46 12.65
CA ASP A 41 -6.14 -2.21 12.20
C ASP A 41 -6.20 -2.25 10.67
N LEU A 42 -5.97 -1.12 10.01
CA LEU A 42 -5.88 -1.04 8.55
C LEU A 42 -4.82 -1.98 8.00
N ALA A 43 -3.58 -1.89 8.51
CA ALA A 43 -2.48 -2.74 8.09
C ALA A 43 -2.81 -4.23 8.30
N ARG A 44 -3.40 -4.59 9.45
CA ARG A 44 -3.82 -5.97 9.75
C ARG A 44 -4.90 -6.48 8.79
N LYS A 45 -5.91 -5.67 8.49
CA LYS A 45 -7.02 -6.04 7.59
C LYS A 45 -6.53 -6.23 6.16
N VAL A 46 -5.73 -5.27 5.65
CA VAL A 46 -5.17 -5.35 4.29
C VAL A 46 -4.23 -6.54 4.15
N ASN A 47 -3.26 -6.69 5.06
CA ASN A 47 -2.30 -7.79 5.00
C ASN A 47 -2.98 -9.17 5.12
N ARG A 48 -4.12 -9.28 5.82
CA ARG A 48 -4.91 -10.52 5.86
C ARG A 48 -5.61 -10.81 4.53
N ARG A 49 -6.17 -9.79 3.86
CA ARG A 49 -6.81 -9.96 2.55
C ARG A 49 -5.79 -10.34 1.48
N LEU A 50 -4.58 -9.79 1.56
CA LEU A 50 -3.46 -10.08 0.65
C LEU A 50 -2.58 -11.24 1.12
N ALA A 51 -2.99 -11.98 2.15
CA ALA A 51 -2.17 -13.07 2.68
C ALA A 51 -1.95 -14.16 1.61
N PRO A 52 -0.77 -14.81 1.60
CA PRO A 52 -0.49 -15.90 0.69
C PRO A 52 -1.58 -16.99 0.78
N GLY A 53 -2.10 -17.41 -0.37
CA GLY A 53 -3.15 -18.43 -0.45
C GLY A 53 -4.57 -17.88 -0.58
N THR A 54 -4.82 -16.58 -0.34
CA THR A 54 -6.09 -15.95 -0.70
C THR A 54 -6.15 -15.67 -2.22
N ALA A 55 -7.35 -15.46 -2.76
CA ALA A 55 -7.52 -15.11 -4.18
C ALA A 55 -6.76 -13.82 -4.54
N LEU A 56 -6.81 -12.81 -3.65
CA LEU A 56 -6.10 -11.54 -3.82
C LEU A 56 -4.59 -11.69 -3.58
N GLY A 57 -4.19 -12.51 -2.61
CA GLY A 57 -2.79 -12.81 -2.33
C GLY A 57 -2.09 -13.43 -3.53
N ARG A 58 -2.74 -14.35 -4.26
CA ARG A 58 -2.19 -14.91 -5.52
C ARG A 58 -2.02 -13.86 -6.62
N ALA A 59 -2.91 -12.88 -6.69
CA ALA A 59 -2.79 -11.77 -7.64
C ALA A 59 -1.70 -10.78 -7.23
N PHE A 60 -1.42 -10.69 -5.92
CA PHE A 60 -0.38 -9.86 -5.33
C PHE A 60 1.03 -10.51 -5.41
N ASP A 61 1.12 -11.83 -5.21
CA ASP A 61 2.36 -12.64 -5.11
C ASP A 61 3.05 -12.92 -6.47
N GLN A 62 2.86 -12.10 -7.51
CA GLN A 62 3.42 -12.36 -8.85
C GLN A 62 4.94 -12.14 -8.98
N GLY A 63 5.67 -11.93 -7.89
CA GLY A 63 7.11 -11.67 -7.88
C GLY A 63 7.79 -12.08 -6.56
N GLU A 64 9.06 -12.45 -6.65
CA GLU A 64 9.80 -13.34 -5.75
C GLU A 64 10.22 -12.77 -4.37
N GLU A 65 9.76 -11.58 -3.98
CA GLU A 65 10.30 -10.90 -2.80
C GLU A 65 9.35 -10.94 -1.59
N ARG A 66 9.35 -12.09 -0.90
CA ARG A 66 8.58 -12.37 0.33
C ARG A 66 8.98 -11.58 1.58
N SER A 67 9.85 -10.58 1.47
CA SER A 67 10.50 -10.01 2.66
C SER A 67 9.79 -8.79 3.27
N THR A 68 8.95 -8.07 2.51
CA THR A 68 8.31 -6.85 3.01
C THR A 68 6.79 -6.91 2.87
N PRO A 69 6.02 -6.73 3.96
CA PRO A 69 4.57 -6.70 3.89
C PRO A 69 4.09 -5.56 2.99
N PRO A 70 2.94 -5.71 2.30
CA PRO A 70 2.37 -4.67 1.44
C PRO A 70 2.21 -3.33 2.18
N ILE A 71 1.78 -3.44 3.44
CA ILE A 71 1.60 -2.31 4.35
C ILE A 71 2.33 -2.58 5.66
N SER A 72 3.07 -1.58 6.14
CA SER A 72 3.72 -1.60 7.45
C SER A 72 3.39 -0.35 8.26
N VAL A 73 3.34 -0.50 9.59
CA VAL A 73 3.19 0.64 10.51
C VAL A 73 4.60 1.07 10.94
N PRO A 74 5.05 2.31 10.64
CA PRO A 74 6.34 2.78 11.11
C PRO A 74 6.38 2.82 12.63
N ARG A 75 7.53 2.45 13.20
CA ARG A 75 7.76 2.64 14.65
C ARG A 75 7.78 4.13 14.94
N ASN A 76 7.14 4.54 16.04
CA ASN A 76 7.10 5.92 16.55
C ASN A 76 6.36 6.95 15.66
N MET A 77 5.53 6.50 14.71
CA MET A 77 4.64 7.39 13.95
C MET A 77 3.19 7.01 14.21
N GLU A 78 2.51 7.80 15.04
CA GLU A 78 1.09 7.61 15.28
C GLU A 78 0.26 8.02 14.05
N GLY A 79 -0.83 7.29 13.83
CA GLY A 79 -1.78 7.57 12.75
C GLY A 79 -1.25 7.37 11.33
N GLN A 80 -0.18 6.59 11.13
CA GLN A 80 0.47 6.47 9.82
C GLN A 80 0.75 5.03 9.40
N VAL A 81 0.63 4.77 8.10
CA VAL A 81 1.04 3.51 7.47
C VAL A 81 1.93 3.77 6.25
N ARG A 82 2.91 2.90 6.02
CA ARG A 82 3.69 2.84 4.79
C ARG A 82 3.06 1.84 3.86
N VAL A 83 2.85 2.27 2.62
CA VAL A 83 2.39 1.45 1.50
C VAL A 83 3.55 1.35 0.53
N HIS A 84 4.03 0.14 0.25
CA HIS A 84 5.15 -0.05 -0.67
C HIS A 84 4.68 0.08 -2.12
N VAL A 85 5.44 0.83 -2.91
CA VAL A 85 5.21 0.94 -4.36
C VAL A 85 5.83 -0.30 -5.01
N ARG A 86 5.04 -1.01 -5.80
CA ARG A 86 5.42 -2.20 -6.56
C ARG A 86 5.10 -2.01 -8.03
N ASP A 87 5.08 -3.10 -8.80
CA ASP A 87 4.61 -3.09 -10.17
C ASP A 87 3.16 -2.58 -10.28
N PRO A 88 2.80 -1.88 -11.38
CA PRO A 88 1.47 -1.28 -11.55
C PRO A 88 0.32 -2.26 -11.27
N LYS A 89 0.44 -3.51 -11.73
CA LYS A 89 -0.56 -4.56 -11.52
C LYS A 89 -0.77 -4.90 -10.05
N VAL A 90 0.31 -4.97 -9.27
CA VAL A 90 0.28 -5.26 -7.84
C VAL A 90 -0.31 -4.06 -7.08
N ASN A 91 0.05 -2.84 -7.49
CA ASN A 91 -0.48 -1.61 -6.91
C ASN A 91 -1.99 -1.47 -7.13
N GLU A 92 -2.55 -1.93 -8.26
CA GLU A 92 -4.00 -1.95 -8.46
C GLU A 92 -4.72 -2.85 -7.45
N VAL A 93 -4.19 -4.05 -7.20
CA VAL A 93 -4.76 -5.00 -6.22
C VAL A 93 -4.72 -4.37 -4.83
N LEU A 94 -3.61 -3.73 -4.47
CA LEU A 94 -3.44 -3.05 -3.19
C LEU A 94 -4.37 -1.85 -3.04
N LEU A 95 -4.50 -1.01 -4.09
CA LEU A 95 -5.39 0.15 -4.13
C LEU A 95 -6.85 -0.27 -3.88
N ASN A 96 -7.32 -1.26 -4.63
CA ASN A 96 -8.70 -1.74 -4.50
C ASN A 96 -8.94 -2.35 -3.12
N THR A 97 -7.98 -3.14 -2.61
CA THR A 97 -8.07 -3.70 -1.26
C THR A 97 -8.12 -2.61 -0.20
N LEU A 98 -7.32 -1.55 -0.32
CA LEU A 98 -7.34 -0.40 0.58
C LEU A 98 -8.69 0.31 0.55
N ARG A 99 -9.21 0.57 -0.66
CA ARG A 99 -10.52 1.18 -0.85
C ARG A 99 -11.63 0.36 -0.18
N ASP A 100 -11.62 -0.96 -0.33
CA ASP A 100 -12.61 -1.87 0.25
C ASP A 100 -12.46 -2.08 1.77
N VAL A 101 -11.34 -1.67 2.38
CA VAL A 101 -11.15 -1.73 3.84
C VAL A 101 -11.53 -0.41 4.50
N VAL A 102 -11.34 0.70 3.79
CA VAL A 102 -11.62 2.06 4.30
C VAL A 102 -13.06 2.50 4.04
N ALA A 103 -13.70 2.01 2.96
CA ALA A 103 -15.13 2.17 2.71
C ALA A 103 -16.00 1.41 3.73
#